data_AF-X0T162-F1
#
_entry.id   AF-X0T162-F1
#
_cell.length_a   1.000
_cell.length_b   1.000
_cell.length_c   1.000
_cell.angle_alpha   90.00
_cell.angle_beta   90.00
_cell.angle_gamma   90.00
#
_symmetry.space_group_name_H-M   'P 1'
#
loop_
_entity.id
_entity.type
_entity.pdbx_description
1 polymer ?
#
loop_
_entity_poly.entity_id
_entity_poly.type
_entity_poly.pdbx_seq_one_letter_code
_entity_poly.pdbx_strand_id
1 'polypeptide(L)' 'MPLGILSIIIGYLLGSIPTAYIVSRIRKGIDIRNIGSGNMGGANVMREIGAHEGVFVGLIDVAKGAGAIFIA' A
#
# COMPACT_ATOMS: atom_id res chain seq x y z
N MET A 1 -7.98 -9.73 26.26
CA MET A 1 -6.64 -10.23 25.84
C MET A 1 -6.62 -10.89 24.46
N PRO A 2 -7.46 -11.89 24.11
CA PRO A 2 -7.39 -12.53 22.78
C PRO A 2 -7.85 -11.65 21.62
N LEU A 3 -8.86 -10.79 21.84
CA LEU A 3 -9.35 -9.84 20.81
C LEU A 3 -8.27 -8.85 20.37
N GLY A 4 -7.46 -8.32 21.31
CA GLY A 4 -6.38 -7.38 20.95
C GLY A 4 -5.28 -8.02 20.10
N ILE A 5 -4.93 -9.28 20.36
CA ILE A 5 -3.97 -10.03 19.53
C ILE A 5 -4.55 -10.22 18.12
N LEU A 6 -5.83 -10.56 18.02
CA LEU A 6 -6.50 -10.71 16.73
C LEU A 6 -6.52 -9.38 15.94
N SER A 7 -6.81 -8.25 16.58
CA SER A 7 -6.78 -6.94 15.94
C SER A 7 -5.38 -6.56 15.43
N ILE A 8 -4.32 -6.88 16.17
CA ILE A 8 -2.93 -6.68 15.73
C ILE A 8 -2.63 -7.51 14.49
N ILE A 9 -3.00 -8.80 14.49
CA ILE A 9 -2.78 -9.70 13.34
C ILE A 9 -3.51 -9.18 12.11
N ILE A 10 -4.79 -8.83 12.24
CA ILE A 10 -5.59 -8.34 11.11
C ILE A 10 -5.03 -7.01 10.60
N GLY A 11 -4.69 -6.07 11.49
CA GLY A 11 -4.08 -4.80 11.11
C GLY A 11 -2.75 -4.98 10.36
N TYR A 12 -1.91 -5.91 10.82
CA TYR A 12 -0.64 -6.23 10.15
C TYR A 12 -0.87 -6.82 8.75
N LEU A 13 -1.79 -7.78 8.61
CA LEU A 13 -2.11 -8.39 7.32
C LEU A 13 -2.70 -7.36 6.34
N LEU A 14 -3.60 -6.50 6.82
CA LEU A 14 -4.20 -5.44 6.01
C LEU A 14 -3.15 -4.41 5.56
N GLY A 15 -2.25 -4.00 6.45
CA GLY A 15 -1.15 -3.08 6.15
C GLY A 15 -0.11 -3.65 5.18
N SER A 16 0.09 -4.96 5.21
CA SER A 16 1.10 -5.68 4.42
C SER A 16 0.74 -5.88 2.95
N ILE A 17 -0.46 -5.46 2.51
CA ILE A 17 -0.86 -5.53 1.10
C ILE A 17 0.05 -4.59 0.28
N PRO A 18 0.83 -5.12 -0.69
CA PRO A 18 1.85 -4.35 -1.38
C PRO A 18 1.25 -3.58 -2.58
N THR A 19 0.33 -2.65 -2.31
CA THR A 19 -0.47 -1.95 -3.34
C THR A 19 0.39 -1.27 -4.41
N ALA A 20 1.44 -0.56 -4.01
CA ALA A 20 2.36 0.11 -4.95
C ALA A 20 3.03 -0.87 -5.93
N TYR A 21 3.46 -2.04 -5.44
CA TYR A 21 4.06 -3.09 -6.26
C TYR A 21 3.04 -3.69 -7.23
N ILE A 22 1.84 -4.04 -6.72
CA ILE A 22 0.77 -4.64 -7.54
C ILE A 22 0.37 -3.69 -8.66
N VAL A 23 0.10 -2.42 -8.36
CA VAL A 23 -0.30 -1.42 -9.36
C VAL A 23 0.80 -1.22 -10.40
N SER A 24 2.06 -1.11 -9.98
CA SER A 24 3.18 -0.91 -10.91
C SER A 24 3.39 -2.11 -11.85
N ARG A 25 3.23 -3.33 -11.32
CA ARG A 25 3.30 -4.56 -12.13
C ARG A 25 2.15 -4.69 -13.11
N ILE A 26 0.92 -4.39 -12.70
CA ILE A 26 -0.26 -4.47 -13.59
C ILE A 26 -0.20 -3.39 -14.67
N ARG A 27 0.23 -2.17 -14.32
CA ARG A 27 0.18 -1.02 -15.24
C ARG A 27 1.33 -0.97 -16.24
N LYS A 28 2.55 -1.29 -15.81
CA LYS A 28 3.74 -1.19 -16.66
C LYS A 28 4.60 -2.45 -16.70
N GLY A 29 4.27 -3.50 -15.94
CA GLY A 29 5.11 -4.70 -15.84
C GLY A 29 6.38 -4.51 -15.01
N ILE A 30 6.56 -3.35 -14.38
CA ILE A 30 7.81 -2.96 -13.70
C ILE A 30 7.70 -3.20 -12.20
N ASP A 31 8.81 -3.60 -11.58
CA ASP A 31 8.94 -3.61 -10.13
C ASP A 31 9.26 -2.21 -9.61
N ILE A 32 8.32 -1.62 -8.83
CA ILE A 32 8.45 -0.26 -8.28
C ILE A 32 9.66 -0.08 -7.36
N ARG A 33 10.20 -1.18 -6.82
CA ARG A 33 11.38 -1.17 -5.93
C ARG A 33 12.67 -0.90 -6.68
N ASN A 34 12.67 -1.10 -7.99
CA ASN A 34 13.86 -0.96 -8.85
C ASN A 34 13.88 0.35 -9.65
N ILE A 35 12.92 1.25 -9.43
CA ILE A 35 12.79 2.52 -10.18
C ILE A 35 12.53 3.71 -9.25
N GLY A 36 12.85 4.91 -9.74
CA GLY A 36 12.72 6.16 -8.98
C GLY A 36 13.46 6.12 -7.66
N SER A 37 12.77 6.39 -6.56
CA SER A 37 13.34 6.34 -5.22
C SER A 37 13.39 4.94 -4.61
N GLY A 38 12.89 3.91 -5.31
CA GLY A 38 12.75 2.53 -4.81
C GLY A 38 11.71 2.34 -3.70
N ASN A 39 11.00 3.39 -3.28
CA ASN A 39 10.00 3.31 -2.21
C ASN A 39 8.69 2.69 -2.71
N MET A 40 8.08 1.83 -1.89
CA MET A 40 6.76 1.22 -2.15
C MET A 40 5.59 2.10 -1.70
N GLY A 41 5.62 3.39 -2.04
CA GLY A 41 4.58 4.35 -1.67
C GLY A 41 4.01 5.11 -2.86
N GLY A 42 2.85 5.74 -2.65
CA GLY A 42 2.14 6.50 -3.69
C GLY A 42 2.97 7.58 -4.37
N ALA A 43 3.88 8.25 -3.67
CA ALA A 43 4.74 9.28 -4.25
C ALA A 43 5.77 8.74 -5.27
N ASN A 44 6.27 7.52 -5.10
CA ASN A 44 7.15 6.89 -6.09
C ASN A 44 6.31 6.43 -7.29
N VAL A 45 5.15 5.83 -7.04
CA VAL A 45 4.21 5.43 -8.09
C VAL A 45 3.73 6.64 -8.92
N MET A 46 3.48 7.78 -8.27
CA MET A 46 3.08 9.02 -8.93
C MET A 46 4.12 9.50 -9.95
N ARG A 47 5.41 9.43 -9.58
CA ARG A 47 6.53 9.89 -10.40
C ARG A 47 6.88 8.90 -11.51
N GLU A 48 6.92 7.62 -11.21
CA GLU A 48 7.45 6.59 -12.12
C GLU A 48 6.37 5.88 -12.95
N ILE A 49 5.15 5.76 -12.42
CA ILE A 49 4.04 5.06 -13.07
C ILE A 49 3.04 6.06 -13.66
N GLY A 50 2.48 6.94 -12.83
CA GLY A 50 1.51 7.95 -13.25
C GLY A 50 0.74 8.58 -12.08
N ALA A 51 0.22 9.79 -12.30
CA ALA A 51 -0.45 10.57 -11.26
C ALA A 51 -1.70 9.88 -10.70
N HIS A 52 -2.53 9.30 -11.57
CA HIS A 52 -3.72 8.57 -11.16
C HIS A 52 -3.38 7.33 -10.33
N GLU A 53 -2.36 6.57 -10.74
CA GLU A 53 -1.86 5.40 -10.03
C GLU A 53 -1.30 5.78 -8.65
N GLY A 54 -0.55 6.88 -8.57
CA GLY A 54 0.00 7.38 -7.32
C GLY A 54 -1.08 7.80 -6.32
N VAL A 55 -2.11 8.53 -6.78
CA VAL A 55 -3.27 8.91 -5.94
C VAL A 55 -4.03 7.66 -5.49
N PHE A 56 -4.28 6.72 -6.40
CA PHE A 56 -4.96 5.46 -6.05
C PHE A 56 -4.21 4.68 -4.97
N VAL A 57 -2.90 4.49 -5.13
CA VAL A 57 -2.06 3.81 -4.12
C VAL A 57 -2.12 4.55 -2.79
N GLY A 58 -2.02 5.89 -2.80
CA GLY A 58 -2.12 6.70 -1.58
C GLY A 58 -3.47 6.54 -0.87
N LEU A 59 -4.58 6.56 -1.60
CA LEU A 59 -5.91 6.36 -1.03
C LEU A 59 -6.07 4.97 -0.39
N ILE A 60 -5.58 3.92 -1.06
CA ILE A 60 -5.61 2.55 -0.50
C ILE A 60 -4.72 2.43 0.74
N ASP A 61 -3.54 3.06 0.74
CA ASP A 61 -2.62 3.04 1.88
C ASP A 61 -3.16 3.82 3.10
N VAL A 62 -3.94 4.87 2.87
CA VAL A 62 -4.68 5.55 3.94
C VAL A 62 -5.86 4.69 4.42
N ALA A 63 -6.62 4.10 3.49
CA ALA A 63 -7.78 3.27 3.82
C ALA A 63 -7.40 2.03 4.64
N LYS A 64 -6.29 1.35 4.33
CA LYS A 64 -5.80 0.22 5.13
C LYS A 64 -5.40 0.65 6.55
N GLY A 65 -4.78 1.82 6.70
CA GLY A 65 -4.41 2.37 8.01
C GLY A 65 -5.65 2.71 8.84
N ALA A 66 -6.62 3.40 8.24
CA ALA A 66 -7.91 3.68 8.88
C ALA A 66 -8.65 2.39 9.25
N GLY A 67 -8.69 1.40 8.35
CA GLY A 67 -9.28 0.10 8.60
C GLY A 67 -8.65 -0.64 9.78
N ALA A 68 -7.32 -0.58 9.93
CA ALA A 68 -6.64 -1.16 11.09
C ALA A 68 -7.07 -0.49 12.41
N ILE A 69 -7.28 0.83 12.41
CA ILE A 69 -7.79 1.56 13.59
C ILE A 69 -9.22 1.17 13.92
N PHE A 70 -10.09 1.01 12.91
CA PHE A 70 -11.48 0.58 13.14
C PHE A 70 -11.61 -0.85 13.69
N ILE A 71 -10.59 -1.70 13.49
CA ILE A 71 -10.55 -3.10 13.96
C ILE A 71 -9.97 -3.21 15.38
N ALA A 72 -9.20 -2.21 15.82
CA ALA A 72 -8.57 -2.17 17.13
C ALA A 72 -9.55 -1.76 18.24
#